data_AF-A0AAD7H0I5-F1
#
_entry.id   AF-A0AAD7H0I5-F1
#
_cell.length_a   1.000
_cell.length_b   1.000
_cell.length_c   1.000
_cell.angle_alpha   90.00
_cell.angle_beta   90.00
_cell.angle_gamma   90.00
#
_symmetry.space_group_name_H-M   'P 1'
#
loop_
_entity.id
_entity.type
_entity.pdbx_description
1 polymer ?
#
loop_
_entity_poly.entity_id
_entity_poly.type
_entity_poly.pdbx_seq_one_letter_code
_entity_poly.pdbx_strand_id
1 'polypeptide(L)'
;GSFEDVQLSPLYFDRTDVKEAIHAPLNVSWTECSSNVFPNGDASLSSALSVLPNVIEKSARTVIAHGLANFIFIAEGFAPNFSHRRRL
;
A
#
# COMPACT_ATOMS: atom_id res chain seq x y z
N GLY A 1 5.11 6.29 3.91
CA GLY A 1 4.68 5.57 5.13
C GLY A 1 3.26 5.96 5.46
N SER A 2 2.76 5.63 6.65
CA SER A 2 1.50 6.21 7.16
C SER A 2 1.52 7.74 7.31
N PHE A 3 2.71 8.32 7.20
CA PHE A 3 3.00 9.73 7.28
C PHE A 3 3.92 10.07 6.10
N GLU A 4 3.79 11.29 5.61
CA GLU A 4 4.69 11.86 4.59
C GLU A 4 6.11 11.90 5.15
N ASP A 5 7.06 11.36 4.40
CA ASP A 5 8.46 11.40 4.81
C ASP A 5 9.06 12.79 4.54
N VAL A 6 9.73 13.38 5.53
CA VAL A 6 10.40 14.69 5.36
C VAL A 6 11.72 14.45 4.65
N GLN A 7 11.70 14.51 3.33
CA GLN A 7 12.91 14.32 2.52
C GLN A 7 13.79 15.58 2.50
N LEU A 8 15.11 15.38 2.56
CA LEU A 8 16.10 16.46 2.49
C LEU A 8 16.06 17.16 1.12
N SER A 9 16.34 18.46 1.10
CA SER A 9 16.41 19.26 -0.14
C SER A 9 17.82 19.21 -0.76
N PRO A 10 17.96 18.96 -2.07
CA PRO A 10 16.89 18.74 -3.04
C PRO A 10 16.31 17.32 -2.97
N LEU A 11 14.99 17.24 -3.06
CA LEU A 11 14.20 16.01 -3.10
C LEU A 11 14.71 15.09 -4.22
N TYR A 12 15.05 13.84 -3.91
CA TYR A 12 15.74 12.95 -4.85
C TYR A 12 14.99 12.81 -6.19
N PHE A 13 13.68 12.63 -6.13
CA PHE A 13 12.83 12.48 -7.30
C PHE A 13 12.54 13.79 -8.06
N ASP A 14 12.90 14.95 -7.51
CA ASP A 14 12.82 16.23 -8.22
C ASP A 14 14.11 16.68 -8.90
N ARG A 15 15.20 15.93 -8.75
CA ARG A 15 16.43 16.21 -9.47
C ARG A 15 16.26 15.95 -10.98
N THR A 16 16.79 16.85 -11.80
CA THR A 16 16.68 16.75 -13.26
C THR A 16 17.37 15.51 -13.82
N ASP A 17 18.57 15.19 -13.30
CA ASP A 17 19.33 14.01 -13.72
C ASP A 17 18.58 12.71 -13.39
N VAL A 18 17.91 12.64 -12.24
CA VAL A 18 17.07 11.50 -11.86
C VAL A 18 15.84 11.40 -12.77
N LYS A 19 15.15 12.52 -13.04
CA LYS A 19 13.98 12.55 -13.91
C LYS A 19 14.31 12.12 -15.34
N GLU A 20 15.42 12.58 -15.89
CA GLU A 20 15.89 12.16 -17.22
C GLU A 20 16.22 10.67 -17.24
N ALA A 21 16.92 10.14 -16.22
CA ALA A 21 17.29 8.74 -16.15
C ALA A 21 16.10 7.76 -16.09
N ILE A 22 14.98 8.18 -15.48
CA ILE A 22 13.75 7.35 -15.37
C ILE A 22 12.67 7.74 -16.38
N HIS A 23 12.97 8.67 -17.30
CA HIS A 23 12.01 9.23 -18.27
C HIS A 23 10.76 9.85 -17.61
N ALA A 24 10.93 10.52 -16.47
CA ALA A 24 9.86 11.27 -15.81
C ALA A 24 9.73 12.71 -16.35
N PRO A 25 8.54 13.33 -16.30
CA PRO A 25 8.33 14.71 -16.74
C PRO A 25 9.13 15.72 -15.91
N LEU A 26 9.81 16.66 -16.57
CA LEU A 26 10.63 17.70 -15.91
C LEU A 26 9.80 18.80 -15.24
N ASN A 27 8.54 19.00 -15.66
CA ASN A 27 7.66 20.09 -15.24
C ASN A 27 6.67 19.72 -14.13
N VAL A 28 6.85 18.57 -13.49
CA VAL A 28 5.99 18.08 -12.41
C VAL A 28 6.84 17.85 -11.17
N SER A 29 6.43 18.40 -10.03
CA SER A 29 7.06 18.11 -8.74
C SER A 29 6.59 16.76 -8.21
N TRP A 30 7.52 15.97 -7.68
CA TRP A 30 7.19 14.70 -7.04
C TRP A 30 6.57 14.93 -5.65
N THR A 31 5.54 14.16 -5.33
CA THR A 31 4.95 14.08 -3.99
C THR A 31 4.64 12.61 -3.68
N GLU A 32 4.71 12.21 -2.41
CA GLU A 32 4.46 10.82 -2.00
C GLU A 32 2.97 10.47 -2.14
N CYS A 33 2.08 11.33 -1.65
CA CYS A 33 0.63 11.19 -1.79
C CYS A 33 0.02 12.32 -2.63
N SER A 34 -1.13 12.03 -3.26
CA SER A 34 -1.97 13.01 -3.97
C SER A 34 -3.36 13.06 -3.36
N SER A 35 -3.91 14.26 -3.20
CA SER A 35 -5.16 14.51 -2.45
C SER A 35 -6.45 14.19 -3.21
N ASN A 36 -6.40 13.76 -4.48
CA ASN A 36 -7.59 13.63 -5.31
C ASN A 36 -7.57 12.47 -6.32
N VAL A 37 -7.06 11.30 -5.92
CA VAL A 37 -7.06 10.10 -6.77
C VAL A 37 -8.48 9.50 -6.90
N PHE A 38 -9.29 9.63 -5.83
CA PHE A 38 -10.69 9.19 -5.78
C PHE A 38 -11.61 10.38 -5.49
N PRO A 39 -11.97 11.20 -6.50
CA PRO A 39 -12.71 12.45 -6.29
C PRO A 39 -14.10 12.27 -5.70
N ASN A 40 -14.69 11.09 -5.88
CA ASN A 40 -16.01 10.73 -5.35
C ASN A 40 -15.92 9.58 -4.31
N GLY A 41 -14.72 9.32 -3.78
CA GLY A 41 -14.44 8.15 -2.94
C GLY A 41 -14.30 6.85 -3.73
N ASP A 42 -13.81 5.81 -3.04
CA ASP A 42 -13.81 4.43 -3.54
C ASP A 42 -15.15 3.77 -3.17
N ALA A 43 -15.90 3.33 -4.19
CA ALA A 43 -17.20 2.67 -4.03
C ALA A 43 -17.10 1.14 -4.03
N SER A 44 -15.89 0.58 -4.11
CA SER A 44 -15.69 -0.86 -4.12
C SER A 44 -16.02 -1.49 -2.77
N LEU A 45 -16.50 -2.74 -2.80
CA LEU A 45 -16.67 -3.52 -1.59
C LEU A 45 -15.29 -3.86 -1.01
N SER A 46 -15.19 -3.83 0.31
CA SER A 46 -13.96 -4.25 1.01
C SER A 46 -13.45 -5.59 0.47
N SER A 47 -12.19 -5.61 0.08
CA SER A 47 -11.54 -6.79 -0.50
C SER A 47 -11.53 -7.98 0.47
N ALA A 48 -11.54 -7.70 1.78
CA ALA A 48 -11.63 -8.72 2.83
C ALA A 48 -12.95 -9.51 2.80
N LEU A 49 -14.04 -8.90 2.33
CA LEU A 49 -15.37 -9.50 2.26
C LEU A 49 -15.74 -10.01 0.86
N SER A 50 -14.95 -9.67 -0.16
CA SER A 50 -15.26 -10.00 -1.55
C SER A 50 -14.21 -10.94 -2.18
N VAL A 51 -13.05 -10.41 -2.54
CA VAL A 51 -12.04 -11.11 -3.34
C VAL A 51 -11.06 -11.94 -2.51
N LEU A 52 -10.70 -11.51 -1.30
CA LEU A 52 -9.67 -12.16 -0.49
C LEU A 52 -9.98 -13.63 -0.15
N PRO A 53 -11.22 -14.03 0.18
CA PRO A 53 -11.55 -15.45 0.39
C PRO A 53 -11.26 -16.33 -0.83
N ASN A 54 -11.59 -15.82 -2.03
CA ASN A 54 -11.33 -16.55 -3.28
C ASN A 54 -9.82 -16.67 -3.57
N VAL A 55 -9.04 -15.64 -3.28
CA VAL A 55 -7.57 -15.66 -3.45
C VAL A 55 -6.91 -16.67 -2.51
N ILE A 56 -7.37 -16.77 -1.25
CA ILE A 56 -6.89 -17.75 -0.27
C ILE A 56 -7.18 -19.19 -0.73
N GLU A 57 -8.37 -19.44 -1.28
CA GLU A 57 -8.77 -20.79 -1.67
C GLU A 57 -8.16 -21.26 -3.00
N LYS A 58 -7.95 -20.34 -3.95
CA LYS A 58 -7.54 -20.70 -5.32
C LYS A 58 -6.04 -20.54 -5.60
N SER A 59 -5.30 -19.81 -4.75
CA SER A 59 -3.86 -19.63 -4.95
C SER A 59 -3.07 -20.76 -4.29
N ALA A 60 -1.97 -21.19 -4.92
CA ALA A 60 -1.05 -22.17 -4.33
C ALA A 60 -0.48 -21.69 -2.98
N ARG A 61 -0.32 -20.38 -2.81
CA ARG A 61 0.16 -19.75 -1.57
C ARG A 61 -0.35 -18.32 -1.48
N THR A 62 -0.93 -17.99 -0.33
CA THR A 62 -1.31 -16.62 0.04
C THR A 62 -0.59 -16.26 1.34
N VAL A 63 0.19 -15.18 1.33
CA VAL A 63 0.86 -14.65 2.52
C VAL A 63 0.23 -13.31 2.86
N ILE A 64 -0.24 -13.19 4.09
CA ILE A 64 -0.70 -11.92 4.64
C ILE A 64 0.25 -11.58 5.78
N ALA A 65 0.83 -10.37 5.78
CA ALA A 65 1.80 -9.92 6.78
C ALA A 65 1.44 -8.54 7.35
N HIS A 66 1.80 -8.31 8.61
CA HIS A 66 1.51 -7.06 9.33
C HIS A 66 2.65 -6.70 10.28
N GLY A 67 3.01 -5.40 10.33
CA GLY A 67 4.03 -4.89 11.27
C GLY A 67 3.43 -4.65 12.66
N LEU A 68 4.08 -5.17 13.70
CA LEU A 68 3.57 -5.05 15.09
C LEU A 68 3.59 -3.60 15.63
N ALA A 69 4.42 -2.74 15.06
CA ALA A 69 4.52 -1.32 15.44
C ALA A 69 3.67 -0.38 14.56
N ASN A 70 2.75 -0.91 13.75
CA ASN A 70 1.76 -0.08 13.06
C ASN A 70 0.57 0.17 14.00
N PHE A 71 0.30 1.45 14.27
CA PHE A 71 -0.80 1.88 15.14
C PHE A 71 -1.94 2.56 14.36
N ILE A 72 -1.78 2.78 13.05
CA ILE A 72 -2.90 3.17 12.17
C ILE A 72 -3.74 1.94 11.82
N PHE A 73 -3.08 0.84 11.48
CA PHE A 73 -3.69 -0.47 11.35
C PHE A 73 -3.10 -1.36 12.43
N ILE A 74 -3.94 -1.84 13.36
CA ILE A 74 -3.49 -2.62 14.53
C ILE A 74 -3.49 -4.11 14.18
N ALA A 75 -2.42 -4.82 14.57
CA ALA A 75 -2.23 -6.24 14.26
C ALA A 75 -3.35 -7.15 14.82
N GLU A 76 -3.98 -6.76 15.93
CA GLU A 76 -5.12 -7.49 16.50
C GLU A 76 -6.38 -7.44 15.63
N GLY A 77 -6.53 -6.41 14.78
CA GLY A 77 -7.58 -6.38 13.75
C GLY A 77 -7.25 -7.26 12.54
N PHE A 78 -5.97 -7.60 12.36
CA PHE A 78 -5.44 -8.36 11.25
C PHE A 78 -5.43 -9.88 11.49
N ALA A 79 -5.04 -10.32 12.69
CA ALA A 79 -4.79 -11.72 13.01
C ALA A 79 -5.93 -12.55 13.66
N PRO A 80 -7.14 -12.05 13.99
CA PRO A 80 -7.97 -12.71 15.00
C PRO A 80 -8.54 -14.08 14.59
N ASN A 81 -8.38 -14.53 13.33
CA ASN A 81 -8.89 -15.84 12.90
C ASN A 81 -8.10 -16.57 11.78
N PHE A 82 -6.78 -16.32 11.64
CA PHE A 82 -5.96 -17.08 10.67
C PHE A 82 -5.30 -18.35 11.24
N SER A 83 -5.55 -18.70 12.51
CA SER A 83 -4.79 -19.73 13.25
C SER A 83 -5.29 -21.19 13.11
N HIS A 84 -6.34 -21.50 12.33
CA HIS A 84 -6.93 -22.85 12.39
C HIS A 84 -7.37 -23.54 11.08
N ARG A 85 -6.68 -23.30 9.96
CA ARG A 85 -6.71 -24.26 8.83
C ARG A 85 -5.31 -24.61 8.33
N ARG A 86 -4.62 -25.48 9.08
CA ARG A 86 -3.62 -26.36 8.47
C ARG A 86 -4.38 -27.31 7.53
N ARG A 87 -4.23 -27.15 6.21
CA ARG A 87 -4.55 -28.25 5.28
C ARG A 87 -3.59 -29.39 5.60
N LEU A 88 -4.15 -30.54 5.96
CA LEU A 88 -3.53 -31.84 5.71
C LEU A 88 -3.44 -32.05 4.19
#